data_AF-A0A7E4VHG4-F1
#
_entry.id   AF-A0A7E4VHG4-F1
#
_cell.length_a   1.000
_cell.length_b   1.000
_cell.length_c   1.000
_cell.angle_alpha   90.00
_cell.angle_beta   90.00
_cell.angle_gamma   90.00
#
_symmetry.space_group_name_H-M   'P 1'
#
loop_
_entity.id
_entity.type
_entity.pdbx_description
1 polymer ?
#
loop_
_entity_poly.entity_id
_entity_poly.type
_entity_poly.pdbx_seq_one_letter_code
_entity_poly.pdbx_strand_id
1 'polypeptide(L)'
;MVARKLLREFDTLVKKCAKKWLNLPQRASAEPLYLANKEGGLNIIPVKILADISDVVQAIHLFGSKDPTIRLVAKGALQNAVKKRRINERTLCSKIKRLPINVDPIAGIVHAAAKED
;
A
#
# COMPACT_ATOMS: atom_id res chain seq x y z
N MET A 1 13.51 -6.24 -5.21
CA MET A 1 12.23 -5.66 -4.75
C MET A 1 11.85 -6.35 -3.45
N VAL A 2 11.90 -5.65 -2.32
CA VAL A 2 11.69 -6.27 -1.00
C VAL A 2 10.27 -6.81 -0.89
N ALA A 3 10.11 -8.01 -0.32
CA ALA A 3 8.81 -8.62 -0.14
C ALA A 3 7.97 -7.81 0.87
N ARG A 4 7.10 -6.93 0.35
CA ARG A 4 6.23 -6.02 1.13
C ARG A 4 5.34 -6.74 2.16
N LYS A 5 5.10 -8.04 1.99
CA LYS A 5 4.37 -8.86 2.97
C LYS A 5 5.20 -9.11 4.23
N LEU A 6 6.46 -9.53 4.06
CA LEU A 6 7.38 -9.78 5.18
C LEU A 6 7.64 -8.52 6.01
N LEU A 7 7.78 -7.36 5.36
CA LEU A 7 7.94 -6.08 6.08
C LEU A 7 6.73 -5.73 6.97
N ARG A 8 5.52 -6.06 6.52
CA ARG A 8 4.30 -5.82 7.31
C ARG A 8 4.18 -6.77 8.49
N GLU A 9 4.58 -8.03 8.31
CA GLU A 9 4.61 -9.02 9.39
C GLU A 9 5.64 -8.61 10.45
N PHE A 10 6.84 -8.19 10.00
CA PHE A 10 7.87 -7.64 10.86
C PHE A 10 7.37 -6.41 11.64
N ASP A 11 6.78 -5.42 10.96
CA ASP A 11 6.21 -4.24 11.61
C ASP A 11 5.13 -4.60 12.65
N THR A 12 4.37 -5.67 12.41
CA THR A 12 3.35 -6.14 13.34
C THR A 12 3.97 -6.73 14.62
N LEU A 13 5.07 -7.49 14.48
CA LEU A 13 5.81 -8.02 15.61
C LEU A 13 6.46 -6.90 16.43
N VAL A 14 7.13 -5.96 15.77
CA VAL A 14 7.76 -4.81 16.43
C VAL A 14 6.73 -4.00 17.21
N LYS A 15 5.57 -3.70 16.61
CA LYS A 15 4.49 -2.98 17.31
C LYS A 15 3.98 -3.73 18.54
N LYS A 16 3.84 -5.06 18.47
CA LYS A 16 3.41 -5.87 19.62
C LYS A 16 4.43 -5.81 20.76
N CYS A 17 5.72 -5.97 20.44
CA CYS A 17 6.79 -5.88 21.43
C CYS A 17 6.87 -4.50 22.07
N ALA A 18 6.85 -3.44 21.25
CA ALA A 18 6.96 -2.07 21.74
C ALA A 18 5.73 -1.64 22.56
N LYS A 19 4.52 -2.08 22.19
CA LYS A 19 3.32 -1.88 23.03
C LYS A 19 3.44 -2.59 24.37
N LYS A 20 3.98 -3.82 24.39
CA LYS A 20 4.23 -4.56 25.63
C LYS A 20 5.23 -3.84 26.52
N TRP A 21 6.29 -3.25 25.96
CA TRP A 21 7.26 -2.46 26.72
C TRP A 21 6.67 -1.19 27.35
N LEU A 22 5.71 -0.56 26.66
CA LEU A 22 4.99 0.62 27.18
C LEU A 22 3.76 0.27 28.03
N ASN A 23 3.51 -1.01 28.32
CA ASN A 23 2.28 -1.48 28.99
C ASN A 23 0.98 -0.98 28.30
N LEU A 24 1.02 -0.79 26.98
CA LEU A 24 -0.13 -0.34 26.21
C LEU A 24 -1.05 -1.52 25.85
N PRO A 25 -2.39 -1.34 25.90
CA PRO A 25 -3.30 -2.37 25.43
C PRO A 25 -3.14 -2.61 23.93
N GLN A 26 -3.46 -3.83 23.47
CA GLN A 26 -3.32 -4.19 22.05
C GLN A 26 -4.10 -3.25 21.11
N ARG A 27 -5.25 -2.74 21.57
CA ARG A 27 -6.12 -1.79 20.85
C ARG A 27 -5.68 -0.33 20.90
N ALA A 28 -4.63 0.00 21.67
CA ALA A 28 -4.10 1.36 21.70
C ALA A 28 -3.68 1.82 20.29
N SER A 29 -3.77 3.11 20.03
CA SER A 29 -3.23 3.71 18.80
C SER A 29 -1.75 3.36 18.65
N ALA A 30 -1.28 3.31 17.40
CA ALA A 30 0.14 3.16 17.11
C ALA A 30 0.88 4.49 17.12
N GLU A 31 0.18 5.62 17.29
CA GLU A 31 0.80 6.95 17.31
C GLU A 31 1.90 7.11 18.36
N PRO A 32 1.76 6.65 19.63
CA PRO A 32 2.84 6.78 20.62
C PRO A 32 4.13 6.07 20.19
N LEU A 33 4.02 5.07 19.32
CA LEU A 33 5.19 4.36 18.78
C LEU A 33 5.91 5.22 17.74
N TYR A 34 5.18 5.98 16.93
CA TYR A 34 5.73 6.70 15.77
C TYR A 34 6.11 8.15 16.09
N LEU A 35 5.56 8.68 17.18
CA LEU A 35 5.80 10.03 17.63
C LEU A 35 7.27 10.22 18.02
N ALA A 36 7.80 11.44 17.83
CA ALA A 36 9.19 11.73 18.13
C ALA A 36 9.47 11.65 19.64
N ASN A 37 10.72 11.33 20.02
CA ASN A 37 11.10 11.24 21.44
C ASN A 37 10.87 12.54 22.22
N LYS A 38 11.00 13.70 21.55
CA LYS A 38 10.73 15.03 22.11
C LYS A 38 9.27 15.24 22.53
N GLU A 39 8.36 14.45 21.98
CA GLU A 39 6.91 14.49 22.25
C GLU A 39 6.48 13.32 23.15
N GLY A 40 7.44 12.57 23.72
CA GLY A 40 7.17 11.42 24.60
C GLY A 40 6.88 10.11 23.86
N GLY A 41 7.16 10.04 22.55
CA GLY A 41 7.04 8.83 21.75
C GLY A 41 8.29 7.94 21.76
N LEU A 42 8.21 6.80 21.07
CA LEU A 42 9.34 5.89 20.86
C LEU A 42 10.10 6.09 19.54
N ASN A 43 9.61 6.94 18.63
CA ASN A 43 10.21 7.22 17.33
C ASN A 43 10.51 5.95 16.48
N ILE A 44 9.71 4.89 16.65
CA ILE A 44 9.83 3.63 15.91
C ILE A 44 8.99 3.73 14.64
N ILE A 45 9.58 4.31 13.60
CA ILE A 45 8.91 4.46 12.30
C ILE A 45 8.70 3.08 11.65
N PRO A 46 7.52 2.79 11.05
CA PRO A 46 7.28 1.53 10.34
C PRO A 46 8.32 1.28 9.25
N VAL A 47 8.91 0.08 9.24
CA VAL A 47 9.95 -0.32 8.30
C VAL A 47 9.42 -0.33 6.87
N LYS A 48 8.14 -0.63 6.68
CA LYS A 48 7.51 -0.52 5.35
C LYS A 48 7.66 0.89 4.76
N ILE A 49 7.44 1.94 5.56
CA ILE A 49 7.52 3.33 5.10
C ILE A 49 8.98 3.69 4.82
N LEU A 50 9.90 3.28 5.70
CA LEU A 50 11.34 3.49 5.48
C LEU A 50 11.83 2.81 4.20
N ALA A 51 11.35 1.61 3.90
CA ALA A 51 11.66 0.91 2.65
C ALA A 51 11.14 1.67 1.43
N ASP A 52 9.90 2.20 1.49
CA ASP A 52 9.35 3.01 0.40
C ASP A 52 10.14 4.31 0.20
N ILE A 53 10.57 4.98 1.27
CA ILE A 53 11.44 6.16 1.19
C ILE A 53 12.80 5.79 0.57
N SER A 54 13.40 4.69 1.01
CA SER A 54 14.67 4.20 0.48
C SER A 54 14.58 3.90 -1.02
N ASP A 55 13.49 3.27 -1.48
CA ASP A 55 13.25 3.01 -2.90
C ASP A 55 13.20 4.31 -3.71
N VAL A 56 12.53 5.35 -3.20
CA VAL A 56 12.44 6.66 -3.86
C VAL A 56 13.80 7.37 -3.89
N VAL A 57 14.50 7.43 -2.75
CA VAL A 57 15.83 8.05 -2.66
C VAL A 57 16.80 7.36 -3.60
N GLN A 58 16.79 6.02 -3.63
CA GLN A 58 17.63 5.25 -4.54
C GLN A 58 17.31 5.56 -6.01
N ALA A 59 16.02 5.69 -6.37
CA ALA A 59 15.62 6.07 -7.72
C ALA A 59 16.13 7.47 -8.09
N ILE A 60 16.03 8.45 -7.20
CA ILE A 60 16.53 9.80 -7.41
C ILE A 60 18.05 9.79 -7.65
N HIS A 61 18.80 9.03 -6.86
CA HIS A 61 20.24 8.87 -7.05
C HIS A 61 20.59 8.22 -8.39
N LEU A 62 19.82 7.23 -8.85
CA LEU A 62 20.04 6.61 -10.15
C LEU A 62 19.80 7.58 -11.32
N PHE A 63 18.79 8.46 -11.21
CA PHE A 63 18.53 9.47 -12.24
C PHE A 63 19.49 10.66 -12.18
N GLY A 64 19.95 11.03 -10.99
CA GLY A 64 20.91 12.09 -10.73
C GLY A 64 22.38 11.65 -10.79
N SER A 65 22.66 10.38 -11.13
CA SER A 65 24.01 9.86 -11.22
C SER A 65 24.84 10.63 -12.27
N LYS A 66 26.12 10.85 -11.95
CA LYS A 66 27.09 11.51 -12.85
C LYS A 66 27.40 10.64 -14.07
N ASP A 67 27.29 9.32 -13.95
CA ASP A 67 27.52 8.39 -15.05
C ASP A 67 26.33 8.40 -16.03
N PRO A 68 26.54 8.79 -17.30
CA PRO A 68 25.49 8.80 -18.30
C PRO A 68 24.91 7.41 -18.58
N THR A 69 25.69 6.34 -18.39
CA THR A 69 25.30 4.95 -18.66
C THR A 69 24.22 4.49 -17.67
N ILE A 70 24.47 4.70 -16.37
CA ILE A 70 23.52 4.38 -15.29
C ILE A 70 22.21 5.16 -15.50
N ARG A 71 22.32 6.45 -15.86
CA ARG A 71 21.15 7.29 -16.11
C ARG A 71 20.33 6.80 -17.31
N LEU A 72 20.98 6.34 -18.38
CA LEU A 72 20.30 5.79 -19.55
C LEU A 72 19.57 4.49 -19.20
N VAL A 73 20.23 3.58 -18.48
CA VAL A 73 19.64 2.31 -18.03
C VAL A 73 18.44 2.56 -17.12
N ALA A 74 18.56 3.47 -16.15
CA ALA A 74 17.47 3.84 -15.24
C ALA A 74 16.26 4.40 -16.02
N LYS A 75 16.50 5.30 -17.00
CA LYS A 75 15.44 5.83 -17.87
C LYS A 75 14.77 4.73 -18.70
N GLY A 76 15.55 3.82 -19.28
CA GLY A 76 15.04 2.68 -20.04
C GLY A 76 14.18 1.75 -19.18
N ALA A 77 14.63 1.43 -17.96
CA ALA A 77 13.88 0.62 -17.01
C ALA A 77 12.54 1.28 -16.63
N LEU A 78 12.53 2.60 -16.38
CA LEU A 78 11.31 3.35 -16.09
C LEU A 78 10.34 3.34 -17.26
N GLN A 79 10.81 3.60 -18.48
CA GLN A 79 9.97 3.56 -19.68
C GLN A 79 9.32 2.17 -19.87
N ASN A 80 10.08 1.11 -19.65
CA ASN A 80 9.58 -0.26 -19.74
C ASN A 80 8.54 -0.56 -18.65
N ALA A 81 8.76 -0.11 -17.41
CA ALA A 81 7.80 -0.24 -16.31
C ALA A 81 6.49 0.51 -16.61
N VAL A 82 6.57 1.74 -17.14
CA VAL A 82 5.41 2.55 -17.52
C VAL A 82 4.65 1.88 -18.68
N LYS A 83 5.34 1.42 -19.72
CA LYS A 83 4.73 0.67 -20.83
C LYS A 83 3.99 -0.57 -20.31
N LYS A 84 4.65 -1.37 -19.45
CA LYS A 84 4.06 -2.56 -18.83
C LYS A 84 2.82 -2.23 -17.99
N ARG A 85 2.87 -1.16 -17.18
CA ARG A 85 1.73 -0.71 -16.36
C ARG A 85 0.55 -0.25 -17.22
N ARG A 86 0.80 0.54 -18.27
CA ARG A 86 -0.22 1.01 -19.21
C ARG A 86 -0.91 -0.14 -19.95
N ILE A 87 -0.16 -1.17 -20.33
CA ILE A 87 -0.71 -2.40 -20.93
C ILE A 87 -1.62 -3.11 -19.93
N ASN A 88 -1.17 -3.26 -18.68
CA ASN A 88 -1.96 -3.90 -17.63
C ASN A 88 -3.28 -3.15 -17.36
N GLU A 89 -3.26 -1.82 -17.29
CA GLU A 89 -4.45 -0.97 -17.11
C GLU A 89 -5.45 -1.13 -18.27
N ARG A 90 -4.99 -1.21 -19.52
CA ARG A 90 -5.87 -1.51 -20.67
C ARG A 90 -6.51 -2.88 -20.55
N THR A 91 -5.75 -3.90 -20.15
CA THR A 91 -6.29 -5.26 -19.98
C THR A 91 -7.29 -5.37 -18.83
N LEU A 92 -7.06 -4.65 -17.72
CA LEU A 92 -8.03 -4.56 -16.62
C LEU A 92 -9.30 -3.84 -17.06
N CYS A 93 -9.19 -2.72 -17.78
CA CYS A 93 -10.35 -2.00 -18.31
C CYS A 93 -11.16 -2.86 -19.30
N SER A 94 -10.50 -3.67 -20.15
CA SER A 94 -11.19 -4.63 -21.01
C SER A 94 -11.83 -5.80 -20.27
N LYS A 95 -11.29 -6.21 -19.12
CA LYS A 95 -11.88 -7.26 -18.26
C LYS A 95 -13.07 -6.74 -17.48
N ILE A 96 -13.01 -5.50 -16.97
CA ILE A 96 -14.13 -4.84 -16.28
C ILE A 96 -15.32 -4.66 -17.22
N LYS A 97 -15.09 -4.29 -18.49
CA LYS A 97 -16.15 -4.20 -19.51
C LYS A 97 -16.81 -5.54 -19.87
N ARG A 98 -16.21 -6.68 -19.53
CA ARG A 98 -16.75 -8.03 -19.80
C ARG A 98 -17.41 -8.66 -18.57
N LEU A 99 -17.37 -8.00 -17.41
CA LEU A 99 -18.13 -8.46 -16.27
C LEU A 99 -19.60 -8.10 -16.53
N PRO A 100 -20.54 -9.06 -16.51
CA PRO A 100 -21.95 -8.72 -16.53
C PRO A 100 -22.23 -7.99 -15.22
N ILE A 101 -22.39 -6.67 -15.29
CA ILE A 101 -23.01 -5.91 -14.21
C ILE A 101 -24.47 -6.35 -14.25
N ASN A 102 -24.82 -7.37 -13.46
CA ASN A 102 -26.21 -7.67 -13.15
C ASN A 102 -26.71 -6.56 -12.23
N VAL A 103 -27.06 -5.43 -12.82
CA VAL A 103 -28.00 -4.50 -12.19
C VAL A 103 -29.34 -5.18 -12.26
N ASP A 104 -29.69 -5.89 -11.16
CA ASP A 104 -31.01 -5.94 -10.53
C ASP A 104 -31.07 -7.14 -9.56
N PRO A 105 -31.24 -6.87 -8.25
CA PRO A 105 -32.44 -7.39 -7.60
C PRO A 105 -32.95 -6.42 -6.51
N ILE A 106 -33.49 -5.27 -6.91
CA ILE A 106 -34.36 -4.48 -6.01
C ILE A 106 -35.85 -4.66 -6.38
N ALA A 107 -36.16 -5.22 -7.55
CA ALA A 107 -37.52 -5.52 -7.97
C ALA A 107 -38.24 -6.64 -7.16
N GLY A 108 -37.53 -7.36 -6.28
CA GLY A 108 -38.08 -8.47 -5.49
C GLY A 108 -38.72 -8.09 -4.15
N ILE A 109 -38.58 -6.85 -3.68
CA ILE A 109 -39.06 -6.46 -2.33
C ILE A 109 -40.47 -5.86 -2.35
N VAL A 110 -40.98 -5.43 -3.50
CA VAL A 110 -42.28 -4.71 -3.57
C VAL A 110 -43.50 -5.65 -3.67
N HIS A 111 -43.33 -6.93 -4.01
CA HIS A 111 -44.46 -7.87 -4.15
C HIS A 111 -44.83 -8.67 -2.89
N ALA A 112 -44.11 -8.52 -1.78
CA ALA A 112 -44.39 -9.25 -0.54
C ALA A 112 -45.26 -8.46 0.48
N ALA A 113 -45.64 -7.22 0.19
CA ALA A 113 -46.38 -6.33 1.10
C ALA A 113 -47.82 -6.03 0.63
N ALA A 114 -48.47 -6.97 -0.05
CA ALA A 114 -49.87 -6.86 -0.45
C ALA A 114 -50.58 -8.23 -0.35
N LYS A 115 -50.52 -8.85 0.83
CA LYS A 115 -51.42 -9.96 1.22
C LYS A 115 -51.43 -10.19 2.72
N GLU A 116 -51.79 -9.16 3.48
CA GLU A 116 -52.44 -9.33 4.77
C GLU A 116 -53.69 -8.45 4.74
N ASP A 117 -54.79 -9.03 5.22
CA ASP A 117 -56.21 -8.64 5.17
C ASP A 117 -57.03 -9.09 3.93
#